data_AF-A0AAQ3US99-F1
#
_entry.id   AF-A0AAQ3US99-F1
#
_cell.length_a   1.000
_cell.length_b   1.000
_cell.length_c   1.000
_cell.angle_alpha   90.00
_cell.angle_beta   90.00
_cell.angle_gamma   90.00
#
_symmetry.space_group_name_H-M   'P 1'
#
loop_
_entity.id
_entity.type
_entity.pdbx_description
1 polymer ?
#
loop_
_entity_poly.entity_id
_entity_poly.type
_entity_poly.pdbx_seq_one_letter_code
_entity_poly.pdbx_strand_id
1 'polypeptide(L)'
;MELWLKQFLEFEDKSAAISPTAGLDKQLRDMLKIWTRPGETLVVGSLEHKEIIEADQELGVKCWYDNCVMEMMWGMKNLMHSLVPQEHKALTKEERLPLSKGLQMILHRYNFDVKPEMVNDDIVETACFLYDCDLIEKYHSRDLHMSDKLFMEISGLNTQDWSAIKLATAHVKIAYPEIQIDHPPED
;
A
#
# COMPACT_ATOMS: atom_id res chain seq x y z
N MET A 1 6.26 -0.68 -2.84
CA MET A 1 6.51 -1.95 -2.14
C MET A 1 5.69 -2.99 -2.89
N GLU A 2 6.33 -4.01 -3.46
CA GLU A 2 5.60 -5.10 -4.09
C GLU A 2 5.24 -6.13 -3.02
N LEU A 3 3.96 -6.43 -2.88
CA LEU A 3 3.43 -7.42 -1.93
C LEU A 3 2.90 -8.60 -2.74
N TRP A 4 3.36 -9.81 -2.44
CA TRP A 4 2.87 -11.03 -3.09
C TRP A 4 2.53 -12.08 -2.02
N LEU A 5 1.43 -12.80 -2.23
CA LEU A 5 1.05 -13.93 -1.39
C LEU A 5 2.06 -15.08 -1.60
N LYS A 6 2.67 -15.57 -0.52
CA LYS A 6 3.53 -16.78 -0.56
C LYS A 6 2.73 -18.06 -0.35
N GLN A 7 1.91 -18.09 0.69
CA GLN A 7 1.05 -19.21 1.04
C GLN A 7 -0.09 -18.72 1.95
N PHE A 8 -1.24 -19.38 1.87
CA PHE A 8 -2.40 -19.15 2.74
C PHE A 8 -2.82 -20.47 3.36
N LEU A 9 -3.13 -20.45 4.66
CA LEU A 9 -3.69 -21.57 5.41
C LEU A 9 -5.00 -21.12 6.04
N GLU A 10 -6.06 -21.90 5.79
CA GLU A 10 -7.37 -21.66 6.37
C GLU A 10 -7.52 -22.48 7.66
N PHE A 11 -8.04 -21.82 8.70
CA PHE A 11 -8.35 -22.44 9.98
C PHE A 11 -9.78 -22.07 10.35
N GLU A 12 -10.60 -23.05 10.73
CA GLU A 12 -11.96 -22.81 11.22
C GLU A 12 -11.95 -21.95 12.49
N ASP A 13 -10.99 -22.19 13.38
CA ASP A 13 -10.76 -21.41 14.58
C ASP A 13 -9.32 -20.87 14.61
N LYS A 14 -9.22 -19.55 14.74
CA LYS A 14 -7.93 -18.85 14.88
C LYS A 14 -7.15 -19.32 16.11
N SER A 15 -7.86 -19.64 17.19
CA SER A 15 -7.22 -20.09 18.45
C SER A 15 -6.59 -21.48 18.32
N ALA A 16 -7.08 -22.29 17.38
CA ALA A 16 -6.48 -23.58 17.04
C ALA A 16 -5.16 -23.42 16.27
N ALA A 17 -5.00 -22.34 15.51
CA ALA A 17 -3.78 -22.06 14.76
C ALA A 17 -2.65 -21.52 15.65
N ILE A 18 -3.00 -20.59 16.55
CA ILE A 18 -2.06 -19.92 17.44
C ILE A 18 -2.76 -19.48 18.72
N SER A 19 -2.22 -19.88 19.88
CA SER A 19 -2.71 -19.39 21.17
C SER A 19 -1.63 -19.43 22.25
N PRO A 20 -1.76 -18.63 23.32
CA PRO A 20 -0.81 -18.68 24.44
C PRO A 20 -0.73 -20.05 25.13
N THR A 21 -1.80 -20.85 25.06
CA THR A 21 -1.88 -22.15 25.76
C THR A 21 -1.37 -23.31 24.92
N ALA A 22 -1.71 -23.34 23.62
CA ALA A 22 -1.32 -24.42 22.71
C ALA A 22 -0.05 -24.11 21.91
N GLY A 23 0.40 -22.85 21.90
CA GLY A 23 1.49 -22.40 21.04
C GLY A 23 1.07 -22.35 19.58
N LEU A 24 1.97 -22.76 18.68
CA LEU A 24 1.72 -22.83 17.24
C LEU A 24 1.24 -24.22 16.82
N ASP A 25 0.15 -24.24 16.05
CA ASP A 25 -0.26 -25.41 15.29
C ASP A 25 0.87 -25.92 14.39
N LYS A 26 0.89 -27.23 14.17
CA LYS A 26 1.91 -27.89 13.37
C LYS A 26 1.93 -27.39 11.92
N GLN A 27 0.77 -27.20 11.29
CA GLN A 27 0.72 -26.75 9.89
C GLN A 27 1.20 -25.30 9.75
N LEU A 28 0.82 -24.43 10.69
CA LEU A 28 1.30 -23.05 10.73
C LEU A 28 2.83 -23.01 10.94
N ARG A 29 3.35 -23.80 11.88
CA ARG A 29 4.78 -23.94 12.15
C ARG A 29 5.54 -24.42 10.92
N ASP A 30 5.06 -25.47 10.26
CA ASP A 30 5.69 -26.03 9.07
C ASP A 30 5.69 -25.02 7.92
N MET A 31 4.59 -24.27 7.72
CA MET A 31 4.55 -23.17 6.75
C MET A 31 5.58 -22.09 7.08
N LEU A 32 5.67 -21.66 8.34
CA LEU A 32 6.66 -20.66 8.75
C LEU A 32 8.08 -21.16 8.47
N LYS A 33 8.43 -22.41 8.82
CA LYS A 33 9.75 -23.00 8.52
C LYS A 33 10.11 -22.98 7.03
N ILE A 34 9.13 -23.14 6.14
CA ILE A 34 9.35 -23.11 4.69
C ILE A 34 9.69 -21.69 4.21
N TRP A 35 9.01 -20.68 4.75
CA TRP A 35 9.05 -19.32 4.22
C TRP A 35 9.93 -18.34 4.98
N THR A 36 10.32 -18.64 6.22
CA THR A 36 11.22 -17.80 7.01
C THR A 36 12.66 -18.30 6.90
N ARG A 37 13.58 -17.45 6.47
CA ARG A 37 15.01 -17.79 6.43
C ARG A 37 15.74 -17.35 7.71
N PRO A 38 16.83 -18.04 8.10
CA PRO A 38 17.67 -17.58 9.20
C PRO A 38 18.16 -16.15 8.97
N GLY A 39 17.94 -15.27 9.96
CA GLY A 39 18.33 -13.86 9.91
C GLY A 39 17.28 -12.91 9.35
N GLU A 40 16.20 -13.42 8.74
CA GLU A 40 15.04 -12.61 8.37
C GLU A 40 14.17 -12.30 9.59
N THR A 41 13.40 -11.21 9.50
CA THR A 41 12.46 -10.81 10.54
C THR A 41 11.05 -10.92 10.02
N LEU A 42 10.22 -11.70 10.72
CA LEU A 42 8.81 -11.89 10.40
C LEU A 42 7.99 -10.71 10.92
N VAL A 43 7.27 -10.03 10.03
CA VAL A 43 6.32 -8.99 10.44
C VAL A 43 5.04 -9.65 10.94
N VAL A 44 4.57 -9.26 12.13
CA VAL A 44 3.38 -9.86 12.75
C VAL A 44 2.41 -8.79 13.24
N GLY A 45 1.11 -8.99 13.02
CA GLY A 45 0.06 -8.01 13.38
C GLY A 45 -0.43 -8.07 14.82
N SER A 46 0.21 -8.85 15.69
CA SER A 46 -0.16 -9.01 17.09
C SER A 46 1.09 -9.21 17.95
N LEU A 47 1.14 -8.50 19.08
CA LEU A 47 2.20 -8.68 20.08
C LEU A 47 2.14 -10.08 20.69
N GLU A 48 0.94 -10.62 20.91
CA GLU A 48 0.77 -11.99 21.42
C GLU A 48 1.32 -13.02 20.42
N HIS A 49 1.03 -12.85 19.12
CA HIS A 49 1.58 -13.73 18.09
C HIS A 49 3.11 -13.63 18.02
N LYS A 50 3.67 -12.43 18.17
CA LYS A 50 5.13 -12.23 18.28
C LYS A 50 5.70 -13.08 19.40
N GLU A 51 5.14 -12.96 20.61
CA GLU A 51 5.64 -13.67 21.79
C GLU A 51 5.56 -15.20 21.61
N ILE A 52 4.45 -15.70 21.07
CA ILE A 52 4.26 -17.14 20.82
C ILE A 52 5.24 -17.65 19.76
N ILE A 53 5.41 -16.92 18.64
CA ILE A 53 6.30 -17.34 17.54
C ILE A 53 7.77 -17.30 17.99
N GLU A 54 8.19 -16.26 18.72
CA GLU A 54 9.57 -16.14 19.20
C GLU A 54 9.90 -17.12 20.35
N ALA A 55 8.89 -17.55 21.13
CA ALA A 55 9.06 -18.58 22.16
C ALA A 55 9.23 -19.99 21.57
N ASP A 56 8.89 -20.18 20.30
CA ASP A 56 8.96 -21.47 19.65
C ASP A 56 10.41 -21.90 19.34
N GLN A 57 10.90 -22.90 20.07
CA GLN A 57 12.28 -23.37 19.99
C GLN A 57 12.63 -24.00 18.63
N GLU A 58 11.65 -24.45 17.86
CA GLU A 58 11.91 -25.09 16.56
C GLU A 58 11.96 -24.10 15.40
N LEU A 59 11.37 -22.91 15.54
CA LEU A 59 11.37 -21.87 14.52
C LEU A 59 12.63 -21.01 14.57
N GLY A 60 12.98 -20.50 15.76
CA GLY A 60 14.13 -19.62 15.92
C GLY A 60 14.06 -18.31 15.10
N VAL A 61 12.84 -17.84 14.79
CA VAL A 61 12.58 -16.65 13.98
C VAL A 61 12.42 -15.42 14.87
N LYS A 62 12.95 -14.27 14.42
CA LYS A 62 12.68 -12.97 15.06
C LYS A 62 11.44 -12.34 14.46
N CYS A 63 10.64 -11.68 15.29
CA CYS A 63 9.43 -10.99 14.89
C CYS A 63 9.53 -9.48 15.09
N TRP A 64 8.96 -8.72 14.14
CA TRP A 64 8.82 -7.27 14.23
C TRP A 64 7.36 -6.90 14.41
N TYR A 65 7.12 -6.12 15.47
CA TYR A 65 5.84 -5.54 15.84
C TYR A 65 6.10 -4.09 16.28
N ASP A 66 5.52 -3.13 15.57
CA ASP A 66 5.51 -1.71 15.93
C ASP A 66 4.35 -0.98 15.23
N ASN A 67 4.28 0.34 15.40
CA ASN A 67 3.23 1.15 14.78
C ASN A 67 3.26 1.12 13.23
N CYS A 68 4.42 1.00 12.62
CA CYS A 68 4.56 0.92 11.16
C CYS A 68 4.00 -0.42 10.65
N VAL A 69 4.31 -1.51 11.35
CA VAL A 69 3.73 -2.83 11.10
C VAL A 69 2.21 -2.80 11.22
N MET A 70 1.67 -2.15 12.25
CA MET A 70 0.22 -2.05 12.44
C MET A 70 -0.49 -1.30 11.30
N GLU A 71 0.10 -0.20 10.81
CA GLU A 71 -0.42 0.52 9.63
C GLU A 71 -0.37 -0.35 8.36
N MET A 72 0.72 -1.09 8.16
CA MET A 72 0.85 -2.03 7.04
C MET A 72 -0.21 -3.15 7.11
N MET A 73 -0.38 -3.75 8.29
CA MET A 73 -1.37 -4.81 8.51
C MET A 73 -2.80 -4.30 8.33
N TRP A 74 -3.08 -3.05 8.72
CA TRP A 74 -4.37 -2.41 8.44
C TRP A 74 -4.63 -2.33 6.93
N GLY A 75 -3.64 -1.87 6.15
CA GLY A 75 -3.74 -1.80 4.69
C GLY A 75 -3.95 -3.18 4.06
N MET A 76 -3.14 -4.17 4.43
CA MET A 76 -3.28 -5.55 3.94
C MET A 76 -4.67 -6.12 4.25
N LYS A 77 -5.21 -5.87 5.45
CA LYS A 77 -6.52 -6.33 5.87
C LYS A 77 -7.64 -5.79 4.97
N ASN A 78 -7.57 -4.52 4.59
CA ASN A 78 -8.57 -3.89 3.71
C ASN A 78 -8.39 -4.26 2.23
N LEU A 79 -7.26 -4.88 1.86
CA LEU A 79 -6.99 -5.39 0.52
C LEU A 79 -7.03 -6.92 0.45
N MET A 80 -7.54 -7.59 1.50
CA MET A 80 -7.52 -9.06 1.59
C MET A 80 -8.22 -9.74 0.44
N HIS A 81 -9.33 -9.19 -0.07
CA HIS A 81 -10.05 -9.72 -1.22
C HIS A 81 -9.20 -9.77 -2.49
N SER A 82 -8.24 -8.85 -2.61
CA SER A 82 -7.29 -8.79 -3.73
C SER A 82 -6.06 -9.67 -3.50
N LEU A 83 -5.61 -9.79 -2.26
CA LEU A 83 -4.40 -10.54 -1.89
C LEU A 83 -4.64 -12.04 -1.69
N VAL A 84 -5.82 -12.40 -1.19
CA VAL A 84 -6.25 -13.77 -0.87
C VAL A 84 -7.68 -13.94 -1.39
N PRO A 85 -7.86 -14.26 -2.69
CA PRO A 85 -9.19 -14.37 -3.29
C PRO A 85 -10.09 -15.45 -2.67
N GLN A 86 -9.49 -16.39 -1.92
CA GLN A 86 -10.22 -17.41 -1.15
C GLN A 86 -10.86 -16.87 0.13
N GLU A 87 -10.39 -15.72 0.65
CA GLU A 87 -10.98 -15.06 1.80
C GLU A 87 -12.19 -14.24 1.35
N HIS A 88 -13.39 -14.73 1.69
CA HIS A 88 -14.65 -14.11 1.30
C HIS A 88 -15.26 -13.23 2.40
N LYS A 89 -14.65 -13.18 3.60
CA LYS A 89 -15.16 -12.38 4.70
C LYS A 89 -14.91 -10.89 4.45
N ALA A 90 -15.96 -10.15 4.13
CA ALA A 90 -15.94 -8.71 4.19
C ALA A 90 -15.69 -8.23 5.63
N LEU A 91 -14.87 -7.20 5.78
CA LEU A 91 -14.63 -6.61 7.08
C LEU A 91 -15.91 -5.94 7.61
N THR A 92 -16.12 -6.04 8.92
CA THR A 92 -17.09 -5.21 9.64
C THR A 92 -16.60 -3.77 9.77
N LYS A 93 -17.48 -2.85 10.19
CA LYS A 93 -17.08 -1.44 10.40
C LYS A 93 -16.09 -1.32 11.55
N GLU A 94 -16.33 -2.09 12.61
CA GLU A 94 -15.51 -2.16 13.81
C GLU A 94 -14.12 -2.70 13.49
N GLU A 95 -14.02 -3.68 12.59
CA GLU A 95 -12.76 -4.25 12.13
C GLU A 95 -11.90 -3.29 11.28
N ARG A 96 -12.48 -2.20 10.75
CA ARG A 96 -11.77 -1.13 10.03
C ARG A 96 -11.29 -0.01 10.95
N LEU A 97 -11.69 -0.03 12.23
CA LEU A 97 -11.29 0.97 13.22
C LEU A 97 -10.11 0.47 14.08
N PRO A 98 -9.18 1.36 14.47
CA PRO A 98 -9.10 2.77 14.09
C PRO A 98 -8.64 2.96 12.63
N LEU A 99 -8.96 4.12 12.07
CA LEU A 99 -8.54 4.53 10.72
C LEU A 99 -7.01 4.57 10.60
N SER A 100 -6.47 4.06 9.49
CA SER A 100 -5.05 4.24 9.16
C SER A 100 -4.66 5.72 9.11
N LYS A 101 -3.50 6.06 9.67
CA LYS A 101 -2.93 7.42 9.58
C LYS A 101 -2.60 7.77 8.13
N GLY A 102 -2.08 6.80 7.36
CA GLY A 102 -1.77 6.98 5.95
C GLY A 102 -3.02 7.35 5.15
N LEU A 103 -4.11 6.62 5.35
CA LEU A 103 -5.39 6.92 4.71
C LEU A 103 -5.90 8.31 5.11
N GLN A 104 -5.90 8.64 6.40
CA GLN A 104 -6.30 9.98 6.87
C GLN A 104 -5.49 11.10 6.22
N MET A 105 -4.17 10.93 6.08
CA MET A 105 -3.31 11.92 5.44
C MET A 105 -3.66 12.14 3.97
N ILE A 106 -4.02 11.09 3.22
CA ILE A 106 -4.45 11.21 1.82
C ILE A 106 -5.81 11.90 1.74
N LEU A 107 -6.78 11.46 2.52
CA LEU A 107 -8.12 12.07 2.51
C LEU A 107 -8.05 13.56 2.88
N HIS A 108 -7.28 13.92 3.90
CA HIS A 108 -7.06 15.31 4.30
C HIS A 108 -6.33 16.13 3.22
N ARG A 109 -5.33 15.56 2.52
CA ARG A 109 -4.62 16.25 1.42
C ARG A 109 -5.57 16.73 0.33
N TYR A 110 -6.61 15.95 0.07
CA TYR A 110 -7.63 16.24 -0.93
C TYR A 110 -8.87 16.95 -0.37
N ASN A 111 -8.81 17.43 0.88
CA ASN A 111 -9.91 18.11 1.58
C ASN A 111 -11.19 17.26 1.72
N PHE A 112 -11.05 15.94 1.79
CA PHE A 112 -12.18 15.04 2.07
C PHE A 112 -12.41 14.92 3.59
N ASP A 113 -13.57 15.35 4.07
CA ASP A 113 -14.02 15.16 5.45
C ASP A 113 -14.73 13.79 5.59
N VAL A 114 -13.93 12.73 5.66
CA VAL A 114 -14.40 11.35 5.79
C VAL A 114 -14.29 10.92 7.25
N LYS A 115 -15.43 10.62 7.87
CA LYS A 115 -15.47 10.07 9.22
C LYS A 115 -15.09 8.59 9.23
N PRO A 116 -14.52 8.07 10.33
CA PRO A 116 -14.13 6.66 10.42
C PRO A 116 -15.24 5.67 10.05
N GLU A 117 -16.50 5.98 10.38
CA GLU A 117 -17.65 5.10 10.14
C GLU A 117 -18.12 5.07 8.68
N MET A 118 -17.60 5.97 7.85
CA MET A 118 -17.90 6.07 6.43
C MET A 118 -16.94 5.23 5.59
N VAL A 119 -15.80 4.82 6.15
CA VAL A 119 -14.74 4.09 5.44
C VAL A 119 -15.26 2.72 4.99
N ASN A 120 -15.16 2.48 3.69
CA ASN A 120 -15.48 1.22 3.02
C ASN A 120 -14.37 0.90 2.01
N ASP A 121 -14.52 -0.23 1.32
CA ASP A 121 -13.49 -0.73 0.41
C ASP A 121 -13.26 0.24 -0.77
N ASP A 122 -14.33 0.82 -1.34
CA ASP A 122 -14.25 1.81 -2.42
C ASP A 122 -13.40 3.04 -2.05
N ILE A 123 -13.56 3.57 -0.83
CA ILE A 123 -12.77 4.70 -0.33
C ILE A 123 -11.30 4.29 -0.18
N VAL A 124 -11.02 3.10 0.34
CA VAL A 124 -9.65 2.61 0.51
C VAL A 124 -8.98 2.43 -0.85
N GLU A 125 -9.63 1.75 -1.79
CA GLU A 125 -9.11 1.50 -3.13
C GLU A 125 -8.88 2.80 -3.91
N THR A 126 -9.85 3.72 -3.86
CA THR A 126 -9.72 5.03 -4.53
C THR A 126 -8.59 5.86 -3.92
N ALA A 127 -8.44 5.85 -2.60
CA ALA A 127 -7.34 6.56 -1.94
C ALA A 127 -5.97 5.94 -2.28
N CYS A 128 -5.89 4.61 -2.39
CA CYS A 128 -4.68 3.93 -2.89
C CYS A 128 -4.35 4.37 -4.31
N PHE A 129 -5.33 4.39 -5.21
CA PHE A 129 -5.14 4.84 -6.58
C PHE A 129 -4.68 6.31 -6.66
N LEU A 130 -5.32 7.20 -5.89
CA LEU A 130 -4.90 8.61 -5.80
C LEU A 130 -3.47 8.76 -5.28
N TYR A 131 -3.08 7.96 -4.29
CA TYR A 131 -1.71 7.97 -3.79
C TYR A 131 -0.69 7.50 -4.84
N ASP A 132 -1.02 6.47 -5.61
CA ASP A 132 -0.18 5.99 -6.70
C ASP A 132 -0.06 7.04 -7.81
N CYS A 133 -1.16 7.72 -8.16
CA CYS A 133 -1.15 8.85 -9.08
C CYS A 133 -0.24 9.99 -8.58
N ASP A 134 -0.36 10.39 -7.31
CA ASP A 134 0.51 11.41 -6.69
C ASP A 134 2.00 11.00 -6.76
N LEU A 135 2.30 9.73 -6.52
CA LEU A 135 3.67 9.21 -6.53
C LEU A 135 4.25 9.23 -7.95
N ILE A 136 3.47 8.80 -8.94
CA ILE A 136 3.83 8.79 -10.35
C ILE A 136 4.00 10.23 -10.86
N GLU A 137 3.06 11.12 -10.55
CA GLU A 137 3.15 12.55 -10.90
C GLU A 137 4.43 13.15 -10.34
N LYS A 138 4.71 12.95 -9.04
CA LYS A 138 5.91 13.49 -8.39
C LYS A 138 7.20 12.95 -8.99
N TYR A 139 7.23 11.65 -9.30
CA TYR A 139 8.39 11.00 -9.91
C TYR A 139 8.69 11.61 -11.29
N HIS A 140 7.67 11.70 -12.16
CA HIS A 140 7.84 12.24 -13.51
C HIS A 140 8.01 13.75 -13.52
N SER A 141 7.37 14.48 -12.60
CA SER A 141 7.49 15.93 -12.44
C SER A 141 8.96 16.31 -12.29
N ARG A 142 9.68 15.63 -11.39
CA ARG A 142 11.12 15.87 -11.18
C ARG A 142 11.92 15.66 -12.46
N ASP A 143 11.67 14.56 -13.16
CA ASP A 143 12.42 14.22 -14.38
C ASP A 143 12.08 15.19 -15.53
N LEU A 144 10.84 15.66 -15.63
CA LEU A 144 10.41 16.68 -16.59
C LEU A 144 11.02 18.06 -16.30
N HIS A 145 11.09 18.45 -15.02
CA HIS A 145 11.69 19.73 -14.61
C HIS A 145 13.21 19.78 -14.84
N MET A 146 13.90 18.63 -14.97
CA MET A 146 15.31 18.61 -15.41
C MET A 146 15.48 19.21 -16.82
N SER A 147 14.42 19.25 -17.63
CA SER A 147 14.41 19.81 -18.97
C SER A 147 14.00 21.29 -19.01
N ASP A 148 13.68 21.94 -17.88
CA ASP A 148 13.22 23.34 -17.86
C ASP A 148 14.18 24.30 -18.56
N LYS A 149 15.48 24.13 -18.32
CA LYS A 149 16.51 24.94 -18.97
C LYS A 149 16.50 24.76 -20.49
N LEU A 150 16.31 23.52 -20.95
CA LEU A 150 16.25 23.19 -22.36
C LEU A 150 14.98 23.75 -23.01
N PHE A 151 13.84 23.69 -22.32
CA PHE A 151 12.59 24.31 -22.78
C PHE A 151 12.78 25.81 -22.99
N MET A 152 13.39 26.50 -22.03
CA MET A 152 13.70 27.92 -22.16
C MET A 152 14.61 28.19 -23.36
N GLU A 153 15.68 27.42 -23.53
CA GLU A 153 16.66 27.62 -24.61
C GLU A 153 16.08 27.35 -26.01
N ILE A 154 15.25 26.31 -26.18
CA ILE A 154 14.71 25.90 -27.48
C ILE A 154 13.43 26.66 -27.85
N SER A 155 12.53 26.88 -26.88
CA SER A 155 11.19 27.42 -27.14
C SER A 155 10.97 28.83 -26.59
N GLY A 156 11.86 29.34 -25.74
CA GLY A 156 11.68 30.62 -25.06
C GLY A 156 10.64 30.59 -23.93
N LEU A 157 10.11 29.42 -23.58
CA LEU A 157 9.09 29.27 -22.53
C LEU A 157 9.74 29.12 -21.15
N ASN A 158 9.25 29.90 -20.17
CA ASN A 158 9.57 29.69 -18.76
C ASN A 158 8.62 28.65 -18.16
N THR A 159 9.16 27.48 -17.85
CA THR A 159 8.37 26.32 -17.37
C THR A 159 8.58 26.01 -15.89
N GLN A 160 9.35 26.82 -15.15
CA GLN A 160 9.72 26.53 -13.75
C GLN A 160 8.52 26.28 -12.82
N ASP A 161 7.41 26.99 -13.04
CA ASP A 161 6.19 26.87 -12.23
C ASP A 161 5.09 26.01 -12.89
N TRP A 162 5.43 25.28 -13.95
CA TRP A 162 4.47 24.45 -14.66
C TRP A 162 4.26 23.11 -13.95
N SER A 163 3.03 22.60 -13.98
CA SER A 163 2.75 21.25 -13.49
C SER A 163 3.34 20.19 -14.42
N ALA A 164 3.55 18.96 -13.91
CA ALA A 164 4.07 17.85 -14.70
C ALA A 164 3.26 17.61 -15.99
N ILE A 165 1.93 17.71 -15.93
CA ILE A 165 1.08 17.53 -17.11
C ILE A 165 1.29 18.63 -18.17
N LYS A 166 1.50 19.88 -17.73
CA LYS A 166 1.82 20.99 -18.66
C LYS A 166 3.18 20.78 -19.32
N LEU A 167 4.18 20.33 -18.54
CA LEU A 167 5.50 19.99 -19.07
C LEU A 167 5.46 18.84 -20.06
N ALA A 168 4.79 17.73 -19.72
CA ALA A 168 4.65 16.58 -20.62
C ALA A 168 3.94 16.98 -21.92
N THR A 169 2.88 17.78 -21.82
CA THR A 169 2.14 18.31 -22.98
C THR A 169 3.05 19.17 -23.88
N ALA A 170 3.82 20.08 -23.29
CA ALA A 170 4.78 20.90 -24.03
C ALA A 170 5.85 20.06 -24.70
N HIS A 171 6.37 19.05 -24.01
CA HIS A 171 7.38 18.14 -24.57
C HIS A 171 6.84 17.40 -25.79
N VAL A 172 5.63 16.84 -25.71
CA VAL A 172 4.98 16.16 -26.85
C VAL A 172 4.79 17.12 -28.02
N LYS A 173 4.33 18.36 -27.77
CA LYS A 173 4.14 19.36 -28.83
C LYS A 173 5.42 19.84 -29.49
N ILE A 174 6.52 19.96 -28.73
CA ILE A 174 7.82 20.36 -29.29
C ILE A 174 8.46 19.22 -30.06
N ALA A 175 8.43 18.00 -29.52
CA ALA A 175 9.06 16.83 -30.15
C ALA A 175 8.26 16.27 -31.33
N TYR A 176 6.92 16.40 -31.28
CA TYR A 176 5.97 15.83 -32.24
C TYR A 176 4.85 16.83 -32.55
N PRO A 177 5.13 17.92 -33.28
CA PRO A 177 4.19 19.02 -33.50
C PRO A 177 2.89 18.60 -34.20
N GLU A 178 2.90 17.50 -34.94
CA GLU A 178 1.75 16.92 -35.65
C GLU A 178 0.77 16.16 -34.75
N ILE A 179 1.14 15.81 -33.50
CA ILE A 179 0.23 15.10 -32.58
C ILE A 179 -0.86 16.06 -32.09
N GLN A 180 -2.12 15.74 -32.41
CA GLN A 180 -3.28 16.31 -31.73
C GLN A 180 -3.42 15.63 -30.37
N ILE A 181 -3.47 16.43 -29.30
CA ILE A 181 -3.71 15.93 -27.95
C ILE A 181 -5.18 16.15 -27.73
N ASP A 182 -5.94 15.06 -27.64
CA ASP A 182 -7.37 15.13 -27.37
C ASP A 182 -7.60 15.80 -26.01
N HIS A 183 -8.48 16.79 -25.98
CA HIS A 183 -8.91 17.37 -24.72
C HIS A 183 -9.82 16.37 -24.01
N PRO A 184 -9.66 16.18 -22.68
CA PRO A 184 -10.69 15.48 -21.92
C PRO A 184 -12.02 16.21 -22.11
N PRO A 185 -13.15 15.49 -22.15
CA PRO A 185 -14.46 16.10 -22.30
C PRO A 185 -14.65 17.21 -21.25
N GLU A 186 -15.17 18.36 -21.68
CA GLU A 186 -15.61 19.40 -20.75
C GLU A 186 -16.85 18.87 -20.01
N ASP A 187 -16.75 18.76 -18.68
CA ASP A 187 -17.88 18.46 -17.78
C ASP A 187 -18.86 19.64 -17.67
#